data_AF-D5E694-F1
#
_entry.id   AF-D5E694-F1
#
_cell.length_a   1.000
_cell.length_b   1.000
_cell.length_c   1.000
_cell.angle_alpha   90.00
_cell.angle_beta   90.00
_cell.angle_gamma   90.00
#
_symmetry.space_group_name_H-M   'P 1'
#
loop_
_entity.id
_entity.type
_entity.pdbx_description
1 polymer ?
#
loop_
_entity_poly.entity_id
_entity_poly.type
_entity_poly.pdbx_seq_one_letter_code
_entity_poly.pdbx_strand_id
1 'polypeptide(L)'
;MASKVTAKCIECGEEFKYYFGVIEELQPISLFLEAFKKDQKNYFDKKLFFEYLDNNLKDEKDYSSQNEEGKLKRCELIFAYINEFFSPDEIEMLKTNILLNFKIEIYPYVNIEEEKEKRKILNLPLLSLKLLGKDEYTRKYSTMAYTNFSDDQQFLTCPKDLKLSCKFVTEEQI
;
A
#
# COMPACT_ATOMS: atom_id res chain seq x y z
N MET A 1 -7.67 -4.96 -7.63
CA MET A 1 -7.86 -6.36 -7.23
C MET A 1 -6.49 -6.89 -6.93
N ALA A 2 -6.31 -7.47 -5.76
CA ALA A 2 -5.03 -8.02 -5.35
C ALA A 2 -4.97 -9.49 -5.73
N SER A 3 -3.76 -10.03 -5.82
CA SER A 3 -3.55 -11.46 -6.03
C SER A 3 -2.65 -12.03 -4.97
N LYS A 4 -3.00 -13.25 -4.54
CA LYS A 4 -2.18 -14.10 -3.69
C LYS A 4 -1.57 -15.18 -4.55
N VAL A 5 -0.26 -15.11 -4.73
CA VAL A 5 0.54 -16.10 -5.45
C VAL A 5 1.18 -17.05 -4.44
N THR A 6 0.95 -18.34 -4.61
CA THR A 6 1.61 -19.40 -3.82
C THR A 6 2.71 -20.03 -4.68
N ALA A 7 3.92 -20.14 -4.13
CA ALA A 7 5.06 -20.72 -4.84
C ALA A 7 5.93 -21.56 -3.91
N LYS A 8 6.56 -22.60 -4.45
CA LYS A 8 7.41 -23.53 -3.69
C LYS A 8 8.87 -23.40 -4.14
N CYS A 9 9.77 -23.18 -3.19
CA CYS A 9 11.21 -23.11 -3.47
C CYS A 9 11.76 -24.49 -3.85
N ILE A 10 12.49 -24.54 -4.97
CA ILE A 10 13.18 -25.77 -5.40
C ILE A 10 14.50 -26.02 -4.65
N GLU A 11 15.07 -25.00 -3.99
CA GLU A 11 16.30 -25.13 -3.21
C GLU A 11 16.00 -25.56 -1.76
N CYS A 12 15.20 -24.78 -1.01
CA CYS A 12 14.89 -25.08 0.39
C CYS A 12 13.64 -25.96 0.60
N GLY A 13 12.83 -26.18 -0.45
CA GLY A 13 11.63 -27.03 -0.41
C GLY A 13 10.41 -26.39 0.27
N GLU A 14 10.53 -25.19 0.81
CA GLU A 14 9.44 -24.49 1.51
C GLU A 14 8.46 -23.80 0.56
N GLU A 15 7.23 -23.62 1.04
CA GLU A 15 6.16 -22.90 0.35
C GLU A 15 6.00 -21.49 0.92
N PHE A 16 5.85 -20.51 0.02
CA PHE A 16 5.71 -19.10 0.36
C PHE A 16 4.50 -18.49 -0.33
N LYS A 17 3.93 -17.47 0.31
CA LYS A 17 2.78 -16.70 -0.17
C LYS A 17 3.22 -15.26 -0.44
N TYR A 18 2.90 -14.77 -1.62
CA TYR A 18 3.23 -13.44 -2.11
C TYR A 18 1.92 -12.71 -2.41
N TYR A 19 1.80 -11.47 -1.95
CA TYR A 19 0.61 -10.67 -2.18
C TYR A 19 0.98 -9.48 -3.06
N PHE A 20 0.23 -9.27 -4.13
CA PHE A 20 0.46 -8.22 -5.10
C PHE A 20 -0.81 -7.41 -5.35
N GLY A 21 -0.66 -6.12 -5.63
CA GLY A 21 -1.75 -5.28 -6.12
C GLY A 21 -2.51 -4.53 -5.03
N VAL A 22 -3.72 -4.06 -5.36
CA VAL A 22 -4.49 -3.15 -4.51
C VAL A 22 -5.43 -3.96 -3.60
N ILE A 23 -5.18 -3.90 -2.28
CA ILE A 23 -6.01 -4.49 -1.22
C ILE A 23 -6.98 -3.47 -0.62
N GLU A 24 -8.04 -3.95 0.03
CA GLU A 24 -9.10 -3.13 0.65
C GLU A 24 -8.55 -2.18 1.72
N GLU A 25 -7.55 -2.61 2.48
CA GLU A 25 -6.93 -1.86 3.57
C GLU A 25 -6.24 -0.57 3.08
N LEU A 26 -5.87 -0.50 1.79
CA LEU A 26 -5.29 0.69 1.18
C LEU A 26 -6.33 1.67 0.63
N GLN A 27 -7.61 1.31 0.61
CA GLN A 27 -8.68 2.17 0.12
C GLN A 27 -8.76 3.52 0.84
N PRO A 28 -8.62 3.62 2.17
CA PRO A 28 -8.63 4.92 2.85
C PRO A 28 -7.51 5.85 2.37
N ILE A 29 -6.32 5.30 2.10
CA ILE A 29 -5.19 6.06 1.56
C ILE A 29 -5.45 6.48 0.11
N SER A 30 -6.01 5.58 -0.70
CA SER A 30 -6.39 5.88 -2.09
C SER A 30 -7.42 7.02 -2.15
N LEU A 31 -8.46 6.94 -1.32
CA LEU A 31 -9.49 7.98 -1.20
C LEU A 31 -8.87 9.34 -0.81
N PHE A 32 -7.96 9.32 0.17
CA PHE A 32 -7.24 10.51 0.60
C PHE A 32 -6.39 11.14 -0.52
N LEU A 33 -5.64 10.33 -1.26
CA LEU A 33 -4.79 10.81 -2.37
C LEU A 33 -5.63 11.30 -3.56
N GLU A 34 -6.77 10.66 -3.86
CA GLU A 34 -7.71 11.18 -4.86
C GLU A 34 -8.28 12.55 -4.45
N ALA A 35 -8.62 12.74 -3.16
CA ALA A 35 -9.05 14.04 -2.63
C ALA A 35 -7.97 15.10 -2.88
N PHE A 36 -6.73 14.81 -2.48
CA PHE A 36 -5.58 15.69 -2.70
C PHE A 36 -5.39 16.04 -4.18
N LYS A 37 -5.44 15.03 -5.06
CA LYS A 37 -5.29 15.20 -6.51
C LYS A 37 -6.43 16.00 -7.15
N LYS A 38 -7.66 15.85 -6.67
CA LYS A 38 -8.83 16.53 -7.23
C LYS A 38 -8.89 17.99 -6.78
N ASP A 39 -8.76 18.22 -5.48
CA ASP A 39 -9.07 19.52 -4.88
C ASP A 39 -7.83 20.37 -4.61
N GLN A 40 -6.63 19.75 -4.58
CA GLN A 40 -5.34 20.41 -4.31
C GLN A 40 -5.36 21.18 -2.97
N LYS A 41 -6.05 20.63 -1.98
CA LYS A 41 -6.17 21.16 -0.61
C LYS A 41 -5.36 20.32 0.36
N ASN A 42 -4.94 20.94 1.46
CA ASN A 42 -4.25 20.25 2.54
C ASN A 42 -5.24 19.41 3.39
N TYR A 43 -5.47 18.16 3.01
CA TYR A 43 -6.29 17.23 3.79
C TYR A 43 -5.58 16.62 5.02
N PHE A 44 -4.36 17.06 5.35
CA PHE A 44 -3.83 16.82 6.71
C PHE A 44 -4.42 17.78 7.75
N ASP A 45 -5.22 18.78 7.33
CA ASP A 45 -6.12 19.50 8.23
C ASP A 45 -7.34 18.61 8.54
N LYS A 46 -7.48 18.22 9.81
CA LYS A 46 -8.54 17.32 10.29
C LYS A 46 -9.93 17.81 9.89
N LYS A 47 -10.19 19.12 9.96
CA LYS A 47 -11.50 19.69 9.66
C LYS A 47 -11.82 19.57 8.16
N LEU A 48 -10.87 19.96 7.30
CA LEU A 48 -11.05 19.86 5.85
C LEU A 48 -11.25 18.41 5.41
N PHE A 49 -10.52 17.47 6.01
CA PHE A 49 -10.65 16.06 5.67
C PHE A 49 -11.97 15.46 6.16
N PHE A 50 -12.45 15.84 7.34
CA PHE A 50 -13.72 15.34 7.87
C PHE A 50 -14.89 15.83 7.02
N GLU A 51 -14.86 17.11 6.62
CA GLU A 51 -15.84 17.67 5.68
C GLU A 51 -15.81 16.94 4.33
N TYR A 52 -14.63 16.58 3.83
CA TYR A 52 -14.51 15.79 2.61
C TYR A 52 -15.09 14.37 2.78
N LEU A 53 -14.71 13.66 3.85
CA LEU A 53 -15.20 12.30 4.10
C LEU A 53 -16.71 12.27 4.25
N ASP A 54 -17.29 13.17 5.05
CA ASP A 54 -18.74 13.21 5.25
C ASP A 54 -19.48 13.41 3.92
N ASN A 55 -18.97 14.31 3.06
CA ASN A 55 -19.55 14.54 1.74
C ASN A 55 -19.42 13.37 0.77
N ASN A 56 -18.37 12.55 0.86
CA ASN A 56 -18.14 11.41 -0.04
C ASN A 56 -18.81 10.12 0.47
N LEU A 57 -18.91 9.95 1.78
CA LEU A 57 -19.49 8.75 2.40
C LEU A 57 -20.98 8.89 2.70
N LYS A 58 -21.58 10.09 2.59
CA LYS A 58 -23.01 10.32 2.91
C LYS A 58 -23.99 9.39 2.18
N ASP A 59 -23.64 8.92 0.99
CA ASP A 59 -24.49 8.05 0.17
C ASP A 59 -24.20 6.55 0.42
N GLU A 60 -23.16 6.22 1.19
CA GLU A 60 -22.91 4.85 1.63
C GLU A 60 -23.93 4.46 2.70
N LYS A 61 -24.64 3.34 2.48
CA LYS A 61 -25.66 2.83 3.41
C LYS A 61 -25.09 2.60 4.82
N ASP A 62 -23.87 2.10 4.92
CA ASP A 62 -23.24 1.78 6.19
C ASP A 62 -22.75 3.03 6.94
N TYR A 63 -22.44 4.11 6.24
CA TYR A 63 -22.08 5.39 6.85
C TYR A 63 -23.32 6.20 7.22
N SER A 64 -24.29 6.30 6.31
CA SER A 64 -25.52 7.07 6.50
C SER A 64 -26.40 6.55 7.64
N SER A 65 -26.38 5.25 7.91
CA SER A 65 -27.14 4.61 8.99
C SER A 65 -26.51 4.78 10.38
N GLN A 66 -25.28 5.28 10.48
CA GLN A 66 -24.63 5.57 11.76
C GLN A 66 -25.16 6.87 12.38
N ASN A 67 -25.18 6.92 13.72
CA ASN A 67 -25.38 8.17 14.44
C ASN A 67 -24.15 9.09 14.30
N GLU A 68 -24.29 10.36 14.71
CA GLU A 68 -23.20 11.35 14.60
C GLU A 68 -21.90 10.91 15.30
N GLU A 69 -22.02 10.28 16.47
CA GLU A 69 -20.88 9.76 17.22
C GLU A 69 -20.14 8.64 16.46
N GLY A 70 -20.87 7.72 15.84
CA GLY A 70 -20.31 6.63 15.05
C GLY A 70 -19.58 7.15 13.80
N LYS A 71 -20.19 8.11 13.10
CA LYS A 71 -19.57 8.79 11.95
C LYS A 71 -18.28 9.48 12.34
N LEU A 72 -18.30 10.26 13.42
CA LEU A 72 -17.12 10.96 13.94
C LEU A 72 -16.00 9.97 14.24
N LYS A 73 -16.30 8.89 14.96
CA LYS A 73 -15.32 7.86 15.31
C LYS A 73 -14.72 7.18 14.07
N ARG A 74 -15.53 6.90 13.04
CA ARG A 74 -15.04 6.34 11.77
C ARG A 74 -14.09 7.31 11.06
N CYS A 75 -14.44 8.60 10.98
CA CYS A 75 -13.57 9.63 10.40
C CYS A 75 -12.25 9.76 11.18
N GLU A 76 -12.28 9.67 12.52
CA GLU A 76 -11.08 9.70 13.36
C GLU A 76 -10.16 8.51 13.11
N LEU A 77 -10.71 7.30 13.01
CA LEU A 77 -9.92 6.10 12.72
C LEU A 77 -9.24 6.19 11.34
N ILE A 78 -9.97 6.63 10.32
CA ILE A 78 -9.42 6.81 8.97
C ILE A 78 -8.31 7.86 8.98
N PHE A 79 -8.53 9.00 9.64
CA PHE A 79 -7.55 10.07 9.69
C PHE A 79 -6.30 9.69 10.49
N ALA A 80 -6.45 8.95 11.60
CA ALA A 80 -5.31 8.41 12.34
C ALA A 80 -4.48 7.46 11.45
N TYR A 81 -5.14 6.52 10.78
CA TYR A 81 -4.49 5.59 9.86
C TYR A 81 -3.71 6.31 8.74
N ILE A 82 -4.29 7.35 8.14
CA ILE A 82 -3.62 8.18 7.14
C ILE A 82 -2.37 8.86 7.70
N ASN A 83 -2.46 9.47 8.89
CA ASN A 83 -1.31 10.15 9.50
C ASN A 83 -0.19 9.19 9.90
N GLU A 84 -0.52 7.95 10.25
CA GLU A 84 0.48 6.90 10.54
C GLU A 84 1.10 6.32 9.27
N PHE A 85 0.38 6.35 8.14
CA PHE A 85 0.84 5.78 6.88
C PHE A 85 1.94 6.59 6.18
N PHE A 86 1.86 7.91 6.21
CA PHE A 86 2.79 8.80 5.51
C PHE A 86 3.97 9.20 6.40
N SER A 87 5.18 9.19 5.84
CA SER A 87 6.35 9.75 6.52
C SER A 87 6.26 11.28 6.60
N PRO A 88 6.98 11.94 7.52
CA PRO A 88 7.03 13.40 7.59
C PRO A 88 7.42 14.06 6.26
N ASP A 89 8.37 13.48 5.53
CA ASP A 89 8.81 13.98 4.22
C ASP A 89 7.70 13.85 3.16
N GLU A 90 6.94 12.75 3.19
CA GLU A 90 5.81 12.54 2.27
C GLU A 90 4.67 13.51 2.57
N ILE A 91 4.39 13.78 3.84
CA ILE A 91 3.42 14.79 4.27
C ILE A 91 3.82 16.16 3.73
N GLU A 92 5.09 16.55 3.89
CA GLU A 92 5.59 17.85 3.42
C GLU A 92 5.55 17.95 1.88
N MET A 93 5.90 16.86 1.18
CA MET A 93 5.79 16.79 -0.28
C MET A 93 4.35 17.00 -0.76
N LEU A 94 3.37 16.37 -0.13
CA LEU A 94 1.95 16.51 -0.48
C LEU A 94 1.39 17.90 -0.14
N LYS A 95 1.87 18.54 0.93
CA LYS A 95 1.43 19.89 1.33
C LYS A 95 1.95 21.00 0.41
N THR A 96 3.15 20.84 -0.13
CA THR A 96 3.86 21.90 -0.87
C THR A 96 3.77 21.79 -2.38
N ASN A 97 3.28 20.66 -2.91
CA ASN A 97 3.30 20.39 -4.35
C ASN A 97 1.92 19.96 -4.86
N ILE A 98 1.69 20.19 -6.14
CA ILE A 98 0.48 19.76 -6.84
C ILE A 98 0.62 18.28 -7.19
N LEU A 99 -0.26 17.44 -6.64
CA LEU A 99 -0.32 16.01 -6.94
C LEU A 99 -1.05 15.79 -8.27
N LEU A 100 -0.34 15.28 -9.27
CA LEU A 100 -0.90 14.98 -10.59
C LEU A 100 -1.45 13.56 -10.67
N ASN A 101 -0.71 12.61 -10.12
CA ASN A 101 -1.11 11.21 -10.09
C ASN A 101 -0.43 10.47 -8.95
N PHE A 102 -0.98 9.31 -8.59
CA PHE A 102 -0.37 8.42 -7.63
C PHE A 102 -0.62 6.96 -8.01
N LYS A 103 0.19 6.07 -7.44
CA LYS A 103 -0.04 4.62 -7.44
C LYS A 103 0.21 4.12 -6.02
N ILE A 104 -0.70 3.29 -5.52
CA ILE A 104 -0.53 2.64 -4.22
C ILE A 104 -0.96 1.18 -4.36
N GLU A 105 -0.09 0.27 -3.96
CA GLU A 105 -0.33 -1.18 -4.00
C GLU A 105 0.47 -1.88 -2.91
N ILE A 106 0.09 -3.09 -2.56
CA ILE A 106 0.94 -3.98 -1.79
C ILE A 106 1.93 -4.66 -2.74
N TYR A 107 3.16 -4.75 -2.28
CA TYR A 107 4.22 -5.49 -2.95
C TYR A 107 4.96 -6.38 -1.92
N PRO A 108 5.41 -7.59 -2.31
CA PRO A 108 6.13 -8.48 -1.41
C PRO A 108 7.62 -8.16 -1.35
N TYR A 109 8.14 -8.13 -0.14
CA TYR A 109 9.51 -7.83 0.23
C TYR A 109 10.11 -8.89 1.13
N VAL A 110 11.44 -8.89 1.22
CA VAL A 110 12.21 -9.72 2.13
C VAL A 110 13.16 -8.83 2.93
N ASN A 111 13.17 -8.96 4.25
CA ASN A 111 14.19 -8.31 5.07
C ASN A 111 15.52 -9.03 4.88
N ILE A 112 16.48 -8.36 4.23
CA ILE A 112 17.78 -8.97 3.89
C ILE A 112 18.73 -9.04 5.10
N GLU A 113 18.47 -8.24 6.14
CA GLU A 113 19.29 -8.20 7.36
C GLU A 113 18.98 -9.37 8.30
N GLU A 114 17.82 -10.00 8.15
CA GLU A 114 17.48 -11.19 8.94
C GLU A 114 18.32 -12.40 8.55
N GLU A 115 18.58 -13.27 9.52
CA GLU A 115 19.19 -14.58 9.27
C GLU A 115 18.34 -15.40 8.31
N LYS A 116 18.98 -16.17 7.42
CA LYS A 116 18.34 -16.97 6.36
C LYS A 116 17.09 -17.73 6.84
N GLU A 117 17.16 -18.39 7.99
CA GLU A 117 16.06 -19.21 8.51
C GLU A 117 14.87 -18.41 9.06
N LYS A 118 15.08 -17.13 9.37
CA LYS A 118 14.05 -16.22 9.91
C LYS A 118 13.38 -15.38 8.84
N ARG A 119 14.04 -15.20 7.68
CA ARG A 119 13.52 -14.41 6.55
C ARG A 119 12.16 -14.90 6.10
N LYS A 120 11.24 -13.96 5.94
CA LYS A 120 9.87 -14.20 5.46
C LYS A 120 9.50 -13.18 4.40
N ILE A 121 8.44 -13.51 3.64
CA ILE A 121 7.77 -12.54 2.79
C ILE A 121 6.98 -11.58 3.69
N LEU A 122 7.28 -10.29 3.56
CA LEU A 122 6.53 -9.19 4.14
C LEU A 122 5.80 -8.47 3.01
N ASN A 123 4.58 -8.02 3.26
CA ASN A 123 3.78 -7.33 2.25
C ASN A 123 3.66 -5.87 2.67
N LEU A 124 4.38 -4.99 1.97
CA LEU A 124 4.48 -3.58 2.34
C LEU A 124 3.85 -2.69 1.25
N PRO A 125 3.26 -1.55 1.62
CA PRO A 125 2.69 -0.62 0.67
C PRO A 125 3.76 0.09 -0.18
N LEU A 126 3.76 -0.16 -1.49
CA LEU A 126 4.52 0.62 -2.44
C LEU A 126 3.70 1.85 -2.86
N LEU A 127 4.21 3.03 -2.50
CA LEU A 127 3.62 4.32 -2.87
C LEU A 127 4.47 4.99 -3.95
N SER A 128 3.84 5.43 -5.03
CA SER A 128 4.44 6.32 -6.02
C SER A 128 3.61 7.58 -6.17
N LEU A 129 4.27 8.75 -6.20
CA LEU A 129 3.65 10.07 -6.30
C LEU A 129 4.27 10.83 -7.48
N LYS A 130 3.42 11.26 -8.41
CA LYS A 130 3.80 12.14 -9.52
C LYS A 130 3.36 13.57 -9.20
N LEU A 131 4.33 14.41 -8.87
CA LEU A 131 4.12 15.81 -8.53
C LEU A 131 4.42 16.71 -9.73
N LEU A 132 3.75 17.87 -9.82
CA LEU A 132 3.99 18.82 -10.92
C LEU A 132 5.42 19.34 -10.90
N GLY A 133 6.12 19.19 -12.03
CA GLY A 133 7.48 19.71 -12.21
C GLY A 133 8.58 18.95 -11.44
N LYS A 134 8.28 17.76 -10.91
CA LYS A 134 9.23 16.90 -10.21
C LYS A 134 9.30 15.52 -10.83
N ASP A 135 10.42 14.83 -10.58
CA ASP A 135 10.52 13.40 -10.85
C ASP A 135 9.53 12.61 -9.97
N GLU A 136 9.17 11.42 -10.45
CA GLU A 136 8.29 10.53 -9.69
C GLU A 136 8.96 10.09 -8.40
N TYR A 137 8.29 10.37 -7.28
CA TYR A 137 8.70 9.83 -5.99
C TYR A 137 8.20 8.39 -5.89
N THR A 138 9.08 7.47 -5.51
CA THR A 138 8.71 6.09 -5.15
C THR A 138 9.24 5.81 -3.76
N ARG A 139 8.35 5.38 -2.85
CA ARG A 139 8.72 4.97 -1.51
C ARG A 139 9.70 3.80 -1.56
N LYS A 140 10.79 3.91 -0.81
CA LYS A 140 11.84 2.88 -0.72
C LYS A 140 11.97 2.38 0.71
N TYR A 141 12.26 1.09 0.84
CA TYR A 141 12.51 0.42 2.10
C TYR A 141 13.97 -0.03 2.14
N SER A 142 14.81 0.64 2.92
CA SER A 142 16.28 0.51 2.85
C SER A 142 16.82 -0.88 3.19
N THR A 143 16.18 -1.60 4.10
CA THR A 143 16.60 -2.94 4.58
C THR A 143 15.85 -4.08 3.91
N MET A 144 15.09 -3.78 2.85
CA MET A 144 14.18 -4.72 2.21
C MET A 144 14.57 -4.91 0.74
N ALA A 145 14.55 -6.16 0.29
CA ALA A 145 14.65 -6.49 -1.13
C ALA A 145 13.25 -6.73 -1.71
N TYR A 146 12.99 -6.17 -2.89
CA TYR A 146 11.80 -6.47 -3.68
C TYR A 146 11.84 -7.93 -4.13
N THR A 147 10.71 -8.63 -4.00
CA THR A 147 10.55 -9.92 -4.66
C THR A 147 10.56 -9.68 -6.18
N ASN A 148 11.51 -10.30 -6.88
CA ASN A 148 11.54 -10.33 -8.33
C ASN A 148 10.85 -11.58 -8.87
N PHE A 149 10.47 -11.50 -10.14
CA PHE A 149 9.95 -12.61 -10.94
C PHE A 149 10.78 -12.79 -12.20
N SER A 150 10.84 -14.02 -12.71
CA SER A 150 11.37 -14.30 -14.04
C SER A 150 10.48 -13.69 -15.13
N ASP A 151 11.02 -13.49 -16.33
CA ASP A 151 10.28 -12.88 -17.46
C ASP A 151 9.02 -13.67 -17.85
N ASP A 152 9.06 -14.99 -17.69
CA ASP A 152 7.93 -15.90 -17.91
C ASP A 152 6.99 -16.04 -16.70
N GLN A 153 7.29 -15.32 -15.61
CA GLN A 153 6.56 -15.31 -14.34
C GLN A 153 6.45 -16.69 -13.66
N GLN A 154 7.26 -17.67 -14.08
CA GLN A 154 7.24 -19.01 -13.49
C GLN A 154 8.01 -19.11 -12.18
N PHE A 155 8.97 -18.22 -11.95
CA PHE A 155 9.81 -18.21 -10.76
C PHE A 155 9.76 -16.87 -10.03
N LEU A 156 9.72 -16.96 -8.70
CA LEU A 156 9.75 -15.83 -7.78
C LEU A 156 10.97 -15.92 -6.87
N THR A 157 11.32 -14.80 -6.24
CA THR A 157 12.42 -14.72 -5.28
C THR A 157 12.08 -15.46 -4.00
N CYS A 158 12.86 -16.50 -3.67
CA CYS A 158 12.77 -17.18 -2.38
C CYS A 158 13.26 -16.25 -1.25
N PRO A 159 12.50 -16.07 -0.15
CA PRO A 159 12.93 -15.22 0.96
C PRO A 159 14.14 -15.76 1.71
N LYS A 160 14.32 -17.09 1.76
CA LYS A 160 15.47 -17.70 2.43
C LYS A 160 16.73 -17.58 1.57
N ASP A 161 16.65 -18.00 0.31
CA ASP A 161 17.80 -18.13 -0.57
C ASP A 161 18.15 -16.82 -1.31
N LEU A 162 17.22 -15.86 -1.37
CA LEU A 162 17.32 -14.60 -2.11
C LEU A 162 17.62 -14.78 -3.61
N LYS A 163 17.11 -15.87 -4.20
CA LYS A 163 17.23 -16.23 -5.62
C LYS A 163 15.87 -16.48 -6.23
N LEU A 164 15.78 -16.38 -7.57
CA LEU A 164 14.63 -16.80 -8.36
C LEU A 164 14.51 -18.33 -8.39
N SER A 165 14.02 -18.92 -7.31
CA SER A 165 13.93 -20.38 -7.11
C SER A 165 12.55 -20.85 -6.61
N CYS A 166 11.63 -19.94 -6.29
CA CYS A 166 10.26 -20.29 -5.96
C CYS A 166 9.44 -20.49 -7.22
N LYS A 167 9.14 -21.75 -7.56
CA LYS A 167 8.29 -22.06 -8.71
C LYS A 167 6.83 -21.79 -8.37
N PHE A 168 6.14 -21.07 -9.26
CA PHE A 168 4.70 -20.82 -9.19
C PHE A 168 3.89 -22.11 -9.00
N VAL A 169 2.89 -22.07 -8.13
CA VAL A 169 1.96 -23.19 -7.86
C VAL A 169 0.53 -22.78 -8.17
N THR A 170 0.05 -21.70 -7.55
CA THR A 170 -1.32 -21.19 -7.75
C THR A 170 -1.39 -19.67 -7.59
N GLU A 171 -2.43 -19.07 -8.18
CA GLU A 171 -2.82 -17.68 -7.97
C GLU A 171 -4.31 -17.62 -7.61
N GLU A 172 -4.62 -16.86 -6.56
CA GLU A 172 -5.97 -16.58 -6.11
C GLU A 172 -6.20 -15.07 -6.14
N GLN A 173 -7.30 -14.62 -6.73
CA GLN A 173 -7.70 -13.22 -6.64
C GLN A 173 -8.31 -12.95 -5.26
N ILE A 174 -7.93 -11.82 -4.66
CA ILE A 174 -8.37 -11.37 -3.34
C ILE A 174 -8.76 -9.89 -3.35
#